data_AF-A0A4U1IJP1-F1
#
_entry.id   AF-A0A4U1IJP1-F1
#
_cell.length_a   1.000
_cell.length_b   1.000
_cell.length_c   1.000
_cell.angle_alpha   90.00
_cell.angle_beta   90.00
_cell.angle_gamma   90.00
#
_symmetry.space_group_name_H-M   'P 1'
#
loop_
_entity.id
_entity.type
_entity.pdbx_description
1 polymer ?
#
loop_
_entity_poly.entity_id
_entity_poly.type
_entity_poly.pdbx_seq_one_letter_code
_entity_poly.pdbx_strand_id
1 'polypeptide(L)'
;MFMTFAKSGRRAFPWLVLVSLAASAGALVLACSGTSTQPTPGDTCTPDLGSIQETIFARSCSQQGCHASVEPAAFLDLASAGVEQRLVEAPSGTCENKVLVVPGKPEQSFLVEKMRLAMPGCGLRMPPTGALPAADIACIESWIAGLPEGSTPDGGTDALPCEMCGGENCVDLATDPTNCGACGKVCPPGATCGGGACACSGALTACGDACLDTSVDLANCGGCDKPCPQGSLCAGGQCACPGGLEACNGQCVDTTSDPMNCGTCGTSCGAGKVCNGGACLASCGMLETCGASCVDTSTSVTNCGACGNACAAGASCIAGMCTCPAGTSACNGACINTTTDPANCGACGKVCAAGTTCLDGACACPGGGASCGGTCVDTQTDPNNCGACGNTCAAGQTCAGGTCTCGSGSVSFAVDVQPIFTTNCASAGCHKGVNAQEGLDLSIGKAHAELVNVAATQCNDGRKLVLPGDPAQSYLIDKMMNIDLCSGSKMPKVGMLPSAQITTVANWICAGAPNN
;
A
#
# COMPACT_ATOMS: atom_id res chain seq x y z
N MET A 1 58.08 -4.30 -32.00
CA MET A 1 58.75 -5.06 -30.93
C MET A 1 59.01 -4.09 -29.77
N PHE A 2 58.31 -4.33 -28.65
CA PHE A 2 58.46 -3.86 -27.26
C PHE A 2 58.52 -2.36 -26.87
N MET A 3 57.49 -1.99 -26.08
CA MET A 3 57.43 -0.92 -25.05
C MET A 3 58.50 -1.18 -23.96
N THR A 4 58.98 -0.26 -23.11
CA THR A 4 58.36 0.75 -22.22
C THR A 4 59.50 1.63 -21.65
N PHE A 5 59.22 2.84 -21.14
CA PHE A 5 60.06 3.46 -20.08
C PHE A 5 59.24 4.41 -19.18
N ALA A 6 59.30 4.15 -17.87
CA ALA A 6 58.83 5.03 -16.79
C ALA A 6 59.91 6.08 -16.45
N LYS A 7 59.49 7.26 -15.96
CA LYS A 7 60.40 8.37 -15.62
C LYS A 7 60.27 8.76 -14.14
N SER A 8 61.44 8.86 -13.52
CA SER A 8 61.74 9.24 -12.14
C SER A 8 61.74 10.77 -11.92
N GLY A 9 61.61 11.20 -10.67
CA GLY A 9 61.50 12.60 -10.25
C GLY A 9 62.79 13.43 -10.20
N ARG A 10 62.68 14.63 -9.61
CA ARG A 10 63.71 15.54 -9.02
C ARG A 10 62.98 16.79 -8.48
N ARG A 11 63.04 17.11 -7.18
CA ARG A 11 64.02 17.96 -6.44
C ARG A 11 63.95 19.48 -6.73
N ALA A 12 63.34 20.20 -5.77
CA ALA A 12 63.91 21.26 -4.91
C ALA A 12 64.26 22.70 -5.41
N PHE A 13 63.63 23.66 -4.69
CA PHE A 13 64.10 24.98 -4.18
C PHE A 13 63.89 26.27 -5.05
N PRO A 14 63.74 27.47 -4.43
CA PRO A 14 62.49 28.24 -4.35
C PRO A 14 62.67 29.70 -4.83
N TRP A 15 61.71 30.61 -4.60
CA TRP A 15 61.90 32.04 -4.23
C TRP A 15 60.52 32.73 -4.05
N LEU A 16 60.49 33.76 -3.19
CA LEU A 16 59.51 34.87 -3.07
C LEU A 16 58.24 34.72 -2.20
N VAL A 17 58.46 34.93 -0.89
CA VAL A 17 57.91 36.02 -0.04
C VAL A 17 56.57 36.68 -0.43
N LEU A 18 55.54 36.33 0.34
CA LEU A 18 54.54 37.15 1.05
C LEU A 18 54.16 38.55 0.50
N VAL A 19 52.88 38.68 0.11
CA VAL A 19 52.03 39.85 0.47
C VAL A 19 50.67 39.33 0.92
N SER A 20 50.34 39.64 2.18
CA SER A 20 49.04 39.40 2.79
C SER A 20 48.05 40.51 2.38
N LEU A 21 46.85 40.13 1.96
CA LEU A 21 45.65 40.97 2.03
C LEU A 21 44.48 40.06 2.41
N ALA A 22 44.06 40.19 3.67
CA ALA A 22 42.84 39.61 4.18
C ALA A 22 41.64 40.37 3.58
N ALA A 23 40.76 39.64 2.89
CA ALA A 23 39.41 40.07 2.60
C ALA A 23 38.47 38.95 3.04
N SER A 24 37.80 39.18 4.16
CA SER A 24 36.73 38.37 4.72
C SER A 24 35.52 38.39 3.80
N ALA A 25 35.22 37.26 3.16
CA ALA A 25 33.90 36.96 2.61
C ALA A 25 33.19 36.03 3.60
N GLY A 26 32.38 36.62 4.47
CA GLY A 26 31.41 35.90 5.27
C GLY A 26 30.35 35.31 4.34
N ALA A 27 30.37 34.00 4.15
CA ALA A 27 29.23 33.28 3.62
C ALA A 27 28.13 33.32 4.68
N LEU A 28 27.10 34.13 4.42
CA LEU A 28 25.85 34.14 5.15
C LEU A 28 25.13 32.82 4.87
N VAL A 29 25.49 31.78 5.62
CA VAL A 29 24.65 30.60 5.77
C VAL A 29 23.48 31.05 6.62
N LEU A 30 22.30 31.22 6.01
CA LEU A 30 21.05 31.30 6.75
C LEU A 30 20.85 29.94 7.46
N ALA A 31 21.43 29.82 8.65
CA ALA A 31 21.05 28.80 9.60
C ALA A 31 19.69 29.20 10.15
N CYS A 32 18.62 28.56 9.66
CA CYS A 32 17.35 28.52 10.38
C CYS A 32 17.62 27.89 11.74
N SER A 33 17.77 28.73 12.77
CA SER A 33 17.70 28.32 14.17
C SER A 33 16.24 28.04 14.51
N GLY A 34 15.67 27.02 13.86
CA GLY A 34 14.47 26.35 14.34
C GLY A 34 14.94 25.31 15.33
N THR A 35 14.85 25.59 16.62
CA THR A 35 14.89 24.57 17.66
C THR A 35 13.66 23.68 17.48
N SER A 36 13.74 22.72 16.56
CA SER A 36 12.87 21.54 16.60
C SER A 36 13.38 20.70 17.75
N THR A 37 12.79 20.91 18.93
CA THR A 37 12.86 19.90 19.98
C THR A 37 12.02 18.74 19.50
N GLN A 38 12.63 17.80 18.76
CA GLN A 38 12.01 16.50 18.54
C GLN A 38 11.82 15.87 19.93
N PRO A 39 10.58 15.61 20.37
CA PRO A 39 10.33 15.10 21.71
C PRO A 39 10.94 13.70 21.86
N THR A 40 11.61 13.46 22.98
CA THR A 40 12.16 12.15 23.35
C THR A 40 11.03 11.11 23.49
N PRO A 41 11.24 9.84 23.10
CA PRO A 41 10.25 8.79 23.29
C PRO A 41 9.92 8.59 24.78
N GLY A 42 8.65 8.79 25.17
CA GLY A 42 8.10 8.28 26.45
C GLY A 42 7.50 9.27 27.45
N ASP A 43 7.73 10.59 27.35
CA ASP A 43 7.42 11.50 28.48
C ASP A 43 6.33 12.58 28.24
N THR A 44 5.70 12.67 27.07
CA THR A 44 4.80 13.81 26.75
C THR A 44 3.40 13.43 26.27
N CYS A 45 3.00 12.17 26.34
CA CYS A 45 1.68 11.79 25.84
C CYS A 45 0.62 12.02 26.92
N THR A 46 -0.30 12.94 26.65
CA THR A 46 -1.56 13.04 27.37
C THR A 46 -2.54 12.06 26.72
N PRO A 47 -3.32 11.26 27.47
CA PRO A 47 -4.25 10.27 26.91
C PRO A 47 -5.52 10.93 26.36
N ASP A 48 -5.34 11.93 25.51
CA ASP A 48 -6.34 12.57 24.67
C ASP A 48 -5.91 12.46 23.21
N LEU A 49 -6.91 12.41 22.31
CA LEU A 49 -6.65 12.13 20.91
C LEU A 49 -5.85 13.23 20.21
N GLY A 50 -5.97 14.49 20.63
CA GLY A 50 -5.21 15.60 20.07
C GLY A 50 -3.71 15.42 20.34
N SER A 51 -3.35 15.14 21.59
CA SER A 51 -1.97 14.84 21.97
C SER A 51 -1.42 13.60 21.26
N ILE A 52 -2.21 12.51 21.18
CA ILE A 52 -1.82 11.28 20.48
C ILE A 52 -1.58 11.54 18.99
N GLN A 53 -2.45 12.33 18.34
CA GLN A 53 -2.33 12.66 16.93
C GLN A 53 -1.04 13.45 16.65
N GLU A 54 -0.76 14.48 17.46
CA GLU A 54 0.41 15.34 17.28
C GLU A 54 1.74 14.67 17.66
N THR A 55 1.73 13.75 18.64
CA THR A 55 2.97 13.20 19.21
C THR A 55 3.29 11.78 18.74
N ILE A 56 2.28 10.91 18.63
CA ILE A 56 2.46 9.49 18.29
C ILE A 56 2.12 9.24 16.82
N PHE A 57 0.92 9.61 16.35
CA PHE A 57 0.52 9.33 14.97
C PHE A 57 1.36 10.11 13.97
N ALA A 58 1.54 11.42 14.18
CA ALA A 58 2.38 12.25 13.33
C ALA A 58 3.85 11.77 13.28
N ARG A 59 4.36 11.13 14.34
CA ARG A 59 5.74 10.63 14.44
C ARG A 59 5.93 9.21 13.90
N SER A 60 4.97 8.33 14.15
CA SER A 60 5.17 6.88 14.00
C SER A 60 4.23 6.23 13.00
N CYS A 61 3.13 6.89 12.61
CA CYS A 61 2.10 6.31 11.75
C CYS A 61 1.93 7.08 10.43
N SER A 62 2.02 8.41 10.48
CA SER A 62 1.83 9.30 9.33
C SER A 62 3.16 9.75 8.71
N GLN A 63 4.31 9.49 9.36
CA GLN A 63 5.60 9.76 8.74
C GLN A 63 5.81 8.91 7.49
N GLN A 64 6.51 9.48 6.51
CA GLN A 64 6.76 8.85 5.20
C GLN A 64 5.49 8.54 4.40
N GLY A 65 4.36 9.17 4.74
CA GLY A 65 3.14 9.11 3.94
C GLY A 65 2.24 7.89 4.19
N CYS A 66 2.58 7.00 5.13
CA CYS A 66 1.84 5.74 5.30
C CYS A 66 0.36 5.96 5.70
N HIS A 67 0.08 6.81 6.69
CA HIS A 67 -1.29 7.20 7.08
C HIS A 67 -1.46 8.73 7.02
N ALA A 68 -1.07 9.33 5.90
CA ALA A 68 -1.15 10.76 5.65
C ALA A 68 -2.39 11.13 4.81
N SER A 69 -2.62 12.43 4.59
CA SER A 69 -3.79 12.96 3.89
C SER A 69 -3.81 12.68 2.37
N VAL A 70 -2.71 12.21 1.80
CA VAL A 70 -2.57 11.88 0.38
C VAL A 70 -2.28 10.38 0.28
N GLU A 71 -3.21 9.64 -0.32
CA GLU A 71 -3.15 8.18 -0.50
C GLU A 71 -2.87 7.38 0.80
N PRO A 72 -3.66 7.59 1.87
CA PRO A 72 -3.47 6.85 3.12
C PRO A 72 -3.58 5.34 2.92
N ALA A 73 -2.65 4.60 3.51
CA ALA A 73 -2.72 3.15 3.59
C ALA A 73 -4.04 2.73 4.24
N ALA A 74 -4.68 1.72 3.66
CA ALA A 74 -5.97 1.21 4.12
C ALA A 74 -7.09 2.26 4.15
N PHE A 75 -6.96 3.37 3.40
CA PHE A 75 -7.89 4.51 3.43
C PHE A 75 -8.01 5.18 4.81
N LEU A 76 -7.04 4.95 5.70
CA LEU A 76 -7.04 5.48 7.06
C LEU A 76 -6.03 6.63 7.19
N ASP A 77 -6.54 7.86 7.21
CA ASP A 77 -5.75 9.08 7.45
C ASP A 77 -5.65 9.37 8.96
N LEU A 78 -4.44 9.34 9.51
CA LEU A 78 -4.18 9.67 10.92
C LEU A 78 -3.57 11.05 11.11
N ALA A 79 -3.30 11.78 10.02
CA ALA A 79 -2.66 13.08 10.02
C ALA A 79 -3.66 14.25 10.01
N SER A 80 -4.77 14.14 9.27
CA SER A 80 -5.75 15.23 9.16
C SER A 80 -6.66 15.36 10.38
N ALA A 81 -7.22 16.55 10.59
CA ALA A 81 -8.24 16.79 11.61
C ALA A 81 -9.42 15.80 11.52
N GLY A 82 -10.13 15.59 12.63
CA GLY A 82 -11.25 14.65 12.70
C GLY A 82 -10.82 13.17 12.65
N VAL A 83 -9.65 12.85 13.24
CA VAL A 83 -9.15 11.47 13.29
C VAL A 83 -10.02 10.57 14.17
N GLU A 84 -10.76 11.15 15.12
CA GLU A 84 -11.68 10.42 16.00
C GLU A 84 -12.75 9.67 15.21
N GLN A 85 -13.38 10.35 14.26
CA GLN A 85 -14.44 9.81 13.40
C GLN A 85 -13.95 8.68 12.50
N ARG A 86 -12.64 8.59 12.27
CA ARG A 86 -12.01 7.53 11.46
C ARG A 86 -11.47 6.37 12.30
N LEU A 87 -11.46 6.50 13.62
CA LEU A 87 -10.91 5.51 14.55
C LEU A 87 -11.97 4.90 15.45
N VAL A 88 -12.74 5.75 16.13
CA VAL A 88 -13.72 5.34 17.15
C VAL A 88 -14.94 4.75 16.47
N GLU A 89 -15.25 3.49 16.82
CA GLU A 89 -16.34 2.67 16.24
C GLU A 89 -16.26 2.48 14.72
N ALA A 90 -15.17 2.93 14.09
CA ALA A 90 -14.98 2.83 12.66
C ALA A 90 -14.60 1.40 12.23
N PRO A 91 -15.21 0.84 11.18
CA PRO A 91 -14.81 -0.45 10.65
C PRO A 91 -13.41 -0.37 10.02
N SER A 92 -12.67 -1.46 10.10
CA SER A 92 -11.38 -1.56 9.42
C SER A 92 -11.58 -1.68 7.90
N GLY A 93 -10.97 -0.76 7.13
CA GLY A 93 -10.97 -0.81 5.67
C GLY A 93 -10.16 -1.96 5.05
N THR A 94 -9.46 -2.76 5.87
CA THR A 94 -8.63 -3.89 5.40
C THR A 94 -9.03 -5.24 5.96
N CYS A 95 -9.87 -5.26 6.98
CA CYS A 95 -10.17 -6.47 7.75
C CYS A 95 -11.66 -6.51 8.06
N GLU A 96 -12.37 -7.40 7.38
CA GLU A 96 -13.81 -7.60 7.55
C GLU A 96 -14.14 -7.92 9.02
N ASN A 97 -15.21 -7.32 9.55
CA ASN A 97 -15.70 -7.50 10.93
C ASN A 97 -14.74 -7.06 12.06
N LYS A 98 -13.77 -6.17 11.78
CA LYS A 98 -12.92 -5.55 12.79
C LYS A 98 -13.26 -4.07 12.98
N VAL A 99 -13.30 -3.62 14.23
CA VAL A 99 -13.49 -2.21 14.61
C VAL A 99 -12.16 -1.62 15.06
N LEU A 100 -11.78 -0.47 14.51
CA LEU A 100 -10.48 0.17 14.75
C LEU A 100 -10.29 0.54 16.22
N VAL A 101 -11.23 1.26 16.83
CA VAL A 101 -11.27 1.54 18.27
C VAL A 101 -12.65 1.23 18.83
N VAL A 102 -12.69 0.37 19.84
CA VAL A 102 -13.90 0.07 20.62
C VAL A 102 -13.85 0.95 21.89
N PRO A 103 -14.77 1.90 22.08
CA PRO A 103 -14.79 2.78 23.24
C PRO A 103 -14.73 2.00 24.56
N GLY A 104 -13.85 2.42 25.47
CA GLY A 104 -13.64 1.80 26.78
C GLY A 104 -12.90 0.45 26.76
N LYS A 105 -12.68 -0.16 25.58
CA LYS A 105 -12.19 -1.54 25.44
C LYS A 105 -10.93 -1.60 24.57
N PRO A 106 -9.77 -1.17 25.10
CA PRO A 106 -8.50 -1.20 24.37
C PRO A 106 -8.12 -2.59 23.88
N GLU A 107 -8.43 -3.64 24.63
CA GLU A 107 -8.11 -5.03 24.27
C GLU A 107 -8.97 -5.59 23.13
N GLN A 108 -10.12 -4.96 22.85
CA GLN A 108 -11.02 -5.31 21.74
C GLN A 108 -10.82 -4.39 20.52
N SER A 109 -10.00 -3.37 20.67
CA SER A 109 -9.71 -2.39 19.62
C SER A 109 -8.67 -2.91 18.65
N PHE A 110 -9.03 -2.98 17.36
CA PHE A 110 -8.13 -3.50 16.33
C PHE A 110 -6.85 -2.64 16.17
N LEU A 111 -6.91 -1.34 16.46
CA LEU A 111 -5.75 -0.44 16.51
C LEU A 111 -4.70 -0.92 17.52
N VAL A 112 -5.13 -1.35 18.72
CA VAL A 112 -4.22 -1.86 19.77
C VAL A 112 -3.68 -3.23 19.37
N GLU A 113 -4.53 -4.09 18.80
CA GLU A 113 -4.14 -5.37 18.23
C GLU A 113 -3.01 -5.20 17.21
N LYS A 114 -3.16 -4.23 16.30
CA LYS A 114 -2.18 -3.88 15.26
C LYS A 114 -0.84 -3.37 15.79
N MET A 115 -0.82 -2.69 16.94
CA MET A 115 0.41 -2.16 17.53
C MET A 115 1.15 -3.19 18.38
N ARG A 116 0.42 -4.09 19.03
CA ARG A 116 0.97 -5.06 19.99
C ARG A 116 1.33 -6.39 19.36
N LEU A 117 0.49 -6.93 18.49
CA LEU A 117 0.69 -8.27 17.97
C LEU A 117 1.62 -8.23 16.77
N ALA A 118 2.67 -9.04 16.82
CA ALA A 118 3.51 -9.27 15.65
C ALA A 118 2.70 -9.84 14.46
N MET A 119 1.62 -10.56 14.78
CA MET A 119 0.64 -11.10 13.84
C MET A 119 -0.78 -10.81 14.36
N PRO A 120 -1.35 -9.64 14.03
CA PRO A 120 -2.76 -9.37 14.27
C PRO A 120 -3.61 -10.30 13.38
N GLY A 121 -4.85 -10.59 13.79
CA GLY A 121 -5.74 -11.55 13.13
C GLY A 121 -6.11 -11.19 11.67
N CYS A 122 -5.67 -10.03 11.19
CA CYS A 122 -5.66 -9.67 9.78
C CYS A 122 -4.60 -8.58 9.51
N GLY A 123 -3.87 -8.70 8.40
CA GLY A 123 -2.77 -7.81 7.98
C GLY A 123 -1.53 -7.84 8.88
N LEU A 124 -0.53 -7.00 8.59
CA LEU A 124 0.70 -6.92 9.39
C LEU A 124 0.56 -5.99 10.60
N ARG A 125 1.50 -6.14 11.54
CA ARG A 125 1.70 -5.21 12.65
C ARG A 125 2.01 -3.80 12.11
N MET A 126 1.44 -2.78 12.75
CA MET A 126 1.69 -1.39 12.44
C MET A 126 2.36 -0.67 13.63
N PRO A 127 3.34 0.23 13.39
CA PRO A 127 3.91 0.55 12.08
C PRO A 127 4.90 -0.53 11.59
N PRO A 128 5.08 -0.69 10.26
CA PRO A 128 5.98 -1.70 9.70
C PRO A 128 7.47 -1.34 9.91
N THR A 129 7.75 -0.08 10.24
CA THR A 129 9.08 0.46 10.52
C THR A 129 9.65 0.02 11.87
N GLY A 130 8.85 -0.62 12.72
CA GLY A 130 9.29 -1.15 14.00
C GLY A 130 8.24 -1.05 15.11
N ALA A 131 8.52 -1.69 16.24
CA ALA A 131 7.67 -1.62 17.41
C ALA A 131 7.54 -0.18 17.95
N LEU A 132 6.31 0.28 18.19
CA LEU A 132 6.09 1.46 19.02
C LEU A 132 6.64 1.22 20.44
N PRO A 133 7.22 2.25 21.09
CA PRO A 133 7.57 2.19 22.50
C PRO A 133 6.37 1.80 23.37
N ALA A 134 6.61 1.00 24.42
CA ALA A 134 5.54 0.54 25.31
C ALA A 134 4.74 1.69 25.95
N ALA A 135 5.40 2.83 26.23
CA ALA A 135 4.77 4.03 26.77
C ALA A 135 3.78 4.68 25.79
N ASP A 136 4.11 4.71 24.49
CA ASP A 136 3.23 5.25 23.45
C ASP A 136 1.97 4.39 23.32
N ILE A 137 2.14 3.05 23.33
CA ILE A 137 1.01 2.11 23.26
C ILE A 137 0.11 2.27 24.50
N ALA A 138 0.70 2.34 25.70
CA ALA A 138 -0.05 2.53 26.94
C ALA A 138 -0.83 3.85 26.97
N CYS A 139 -0.30 4.91 26.34
CA CYS A 139 -1.02 6.17 26.22
C CYS A 139 -2.25 6.05 25.33
N ILE A 140 -2.13 5.38 24.17
CA ILE A 140 -3.26 5.12 23.28
C ILE A 140 -4.31 4.26 23.97
N GLU A 141 -3.90 3.21 24.69
CA GLU A 141 -4.84 2.38 25.47
C GLU A 141 -5.55 3.15 26.57
N SER A 142 -4.84 4.07 27.24
CA SER A 142 -5.43 4.91 28.29
C SER A 142 -6.46 5.88 27.73
N TRP A 143 -6.21 6.42 26.53
CA TRP A 143 -7.20 7.22 25.80
C TRP A 143 -8.43 6.38 25.45
N ILE A 144 -8.24 5.18 24.86
CA ILE A 144 -9.35 4.29 24.48
C ILE A 144 -10.17 3.88 25.71
N ALA A 145 -9.51 3.52 26.82
CA ALA A 145 -10.16 3.19 28.07
C ALA A 145 -10.94 4.36 28.69
N GLY A 146 -10.56 5.60 28.37
CA GLY A 146 -11.24 6.83 28.81
C GLY A 146 -12.43 7.24 27.93
N LEU A 147 -12.63 6.59 26.77
CA LEU A 147 -13.80 6.86 25.92
C LEU A 147 -15.07 6.31 26.59
N PRO A 148 -16.21 7.04 26.51
CA PRO A 148 -17.46 6.55 27.06
C PRO A 148 -17.89 5.28 26.30
N GLU A 149 -18.10 4.17 27.02
CA GLU A 149 -18.61 2.94 26.42
C GLU A 149 -19.99 3.20 25.80
N GLY A 150 -20.07 3.09 24.48
CA GLY A 150 -21.35 3.08 23.75
C GLY A 150 -22.23 1.95 24.27
N SER A 151 -23.47 2.26 24.62
CA SER A 151 -24.48 1.31 25.07
C SER A 151 -24.64 0.16 24.07
N THR A 152 -24.45 -1.07 24.55
CA THR A 152 -24.76 -2.30 23.81
C THR A 152 -26.21 -2.31 23.32
N PRO A 153 -26.53 -2.94 22.17
CA PRO A 153 -27.89 -3.13 21.71
C PRO A 153 -28.58 -4.23 22.52
N ASP A 154 -29.01 -3.89 23.73
CA ASP A 154 -30.08 -4.59 24.43
C ASP A 154 -31.31 -3.69 24.41
N GLY A 155 -32.44 -4.26 23.99
CA GLY A 155 -33.66 -3.55 23.62
C GLY A 155 -34.09 -2.45 24.60
N GLY A 156 -34.06 -1.20 24.14
CA GLY A 156 -34.56 -0.03 24.84
C GLY A 156 -34.75 1.11 23.84
N THR A 157 -35.96 1.62 23.77
CA THR A 157 -36.41 2.69 22.87
C THR A 157 -35.69 4.00 23.18
N ASP A 158 -34.70 4.38 22.37
CA ASP A 158 -34.37 5.77 22.04
C ASP A 158 -33.42 5.76 20.83
N ALA A 159 -33.95 6.06 19.64
CA ALA A 159 -33.23 6.03 18.39
C ALA A 159 -32.13 7.12 18.35
N LEU A 160 -30.86 6.72 18.38
CA LEU A 160 -29.79 7.48 17.71
C LEU A 160 -29.91 7.23 16.19
N PRO A 161 -29.59 8.23 15.34
CA PRO A 161 -30.11 8.36 13.98
C PRO A 161 -29.32 7.52 12.97
N CYS A 162 -29.26 6.21 13.17
CA CYS A 162 -28.70 5.29 12.20
C CYS A 162 -29.83 4.77 11.29
N GLU A 163 -29.72 4.96 9.98
CA GLU A 163 -30.75 4.52 9.01
C GLU A 163 -30.38 3.16 8.42
N MET A 164 -31.38 2.31 8.20
CA MET A 164 -31.19 0.99 7.59
C MET A 164 -31.33 1.10 6.05
N CYS A 165 -30.21 1.18 5.35
CA CYS A 165 -30.17 1.34 3.89
C CYS A 165 -30.26 0.01 3.11
N GLY A 166 -31.10 -0.92 3.59
CA GLY A 166 -31.38 -2.20 2.93
C GLY A 166 -30.34 -3.32 3.15
N GLY A 167 -29.35 -3.11 4.03
CA GLY A 167 -28.37 -4.12 4.46
C GLY A 167 -28.55 -4.57 5.91
N GLU A 168 -27.70 -5.50 6.38
CA GLU A 168 -27.72 -6.01 7.77
C GLU A 168 -27.10 -5.01 8.78
N ASN A 169 -26.41 -3.98 8.29
CA ASN A 169 -25.75 -2.96 9.10
C ASN A 169 -26.42 -1.59 8.92
N CYS A 170 -26.53 -0.84 10.01
CA CYS A 170 -27.03 0.52 9.98
C CYS A 170 -25.91 1.48 9.48
N VAL A 171 -26.30 2.56 8.81
CA VAL A 171 -25.35 3.59 8.34
C VAL A 171 -25.70 4.95 8.94
N ASP A 172 -24.66 5.71 9.32
CA ASP A 172 -24.84 7.06 9.84
C ASP A 172 -24.94 8.05 8.68
N LEU A 173 -26.16 8.50 8.40
CA LEU A 173 -26.41 9.45 7.33
C LEU A 173 -25.76 10.82 7.59
N ALA A 174 -25.35 11.12 8.82
CA ALA A 174 -24.73 12.40 9.13
C ALA A 174 -23.27 12.48 8.68
N THR A 175 -22.59 11.34 8.57
CA THR A 175 -21.12 11.29 8.40
C THR A 175 -20.66 10.31 7.33
N ASP A 176 -21.50 9.39 6.88
CA ASP A 176 -21.16 8.43 5.83
C ASP A 176 -21.14 9.10 4.45
N PRO A 177 -19.98 9.20 3.78
CA PRO A 177 -19.87 9.81 2.45
C PRO A 177 -20.55 8.99 1.35
N THR A 178 -21.00 7.77 1.61
CA THR A 178 -21.76 6.94 0.66
C THR A 178 -23.27 6.98 0.92
N ASN A 179 -23.70 7.51 2.06
CA ASN A 179 -25.09 7.60 2.50
C ASN A 179 -25.42 8.98 3.10
N CYS A 180 -24.88 10.07 2.54
CA CYS A 180 -24.89 11.36 3.20
C CYS A 180 -26.25 12.08 3.17
N GLY A 181 -26.95 12.05 4.29
CA GLY A 181 -28.29 12.61 4.51
C GLY A 181 -29.44 11.77 3.93
N ALA A 182 -29.13 10.69 3.22
CA ALA A 182 -30.08 9.70 2.70
C ALA A 182 -29.33 8.45 2.23
N CYS A 183 -29.98 7.29 2.29
CA CYS A 183 -29.45 6.04 1.76
C CYS A 183 -29.03 6.15 0.29
N GLY A 184 -27.80 5.71 -0.02
CA GLY A 184 -27.24 5.72 -1.37
C GLY A 184 -26.86 7.11 -1.90
N LYS A 185 -26.97 8.16 -1.09
CA LYS A 185 -26.53 9.51 -1.46
C LYS A 185 -25.01 9.63 -1.28
N VAL A 186 -24.29 9.24 -2.31
CA VAL A 186 -22.83 9.31 -2.35
C VAL A 186 -22.38 10.77 -2.56
N CYS A 187 -21.45 11.22 -1.72
CA CYS A 187 -20.80 12.51 -1.87
C CYS A 187 -19.88 12.53 -3.09
N PRO A 188 -19.79 13.67 -3.79
CA PRO A 188 -18.95 13.78 -4.96
C PRO A 188 -17.46 13.63 -4.63
N PRO A 189 -16.60 13.27 -5.60
CA PRO A 189 -15.16 13.17 -5.38
C PRO A 189 -14.58 14.42 -4.72
N GLY A 190 -13.81 14.24 -3.65
CA GLY A 190 -13.20 15.34 -2.86
C GLY A 190 -14.10 15.97 -1.79
N ALA A 191 -15.38 15.56 -1.69
CA ALA A 191 -16.29 15.97 -0.62
C ALA A 191 -16.27 15.01 0.57
N THR A 192 -16.59 15.56 1.74
CA THR A 192 -16.84 14.86 3.01
C THR A 192 -18.30 15.02 3.41
N CYS A 193 -18.86 14.03 4.11
CA CYS A 193 -20.19 14.16 4.70
C CYS A 193 -20.11 14.74 6.11
N GLY A 194 -20.84 15.82 6.36
CA GLY A 194 -20.96 16.42 7.69
C GLY A 194 -22.37 16.90 7.95
N GLY A 195 -22.99 16.43 9.04
CA GLY A 195 -24.37 16.78 9.40
C GLY A 195 -25.39 16.38 8.32
N GLY A 196 -25.10 15.35 7.51
CA GLY A 196 -25.97 14.87 6.44
C GLY A 196 -25.90 15.69 5.14
N ALA A 197 -24.92 16.58 5.02
CA ALA A 197 -24.65 17.33 3.81
C ALA A 197 -23.22 17.08 3.31
N CYS A 198 -23.08 16.90 2.00
CA CYS A 198 -21.77 16.82 1.37
C CYS A 198 -21.17 18.22 1.27
N ALA A 199 -19.92 18.36 1.72
CA ALA A 199 -19.16 19.60 1.63
C ALA A 199 -17.75 19.31 1.12
N CYS A 200 -17.21 20.17 0.28
CA CYS A 200 -15.84 20.03 -0.20
C CYS A 200 -14.85 20.19 0.95
N SER A 201 -13.82 19.34 0.94
CA SER A 201 -12.75 19.42 1.93
C SER A 201 -11.78 20.55 1.61
N GLY A 202 -11.31 21.26 2.65
CA GLY A 202 -10.26 22.28 2.53
C GLY A 202 -10.62 23.44 1.60
N ALA A 203 -9.70 23.79 0.68
CA ALA A 203 -9.83 24.90 -0.26
C ALA A 203 -10.51 24.53 -1.59
N LEU A 204 -11.01 23.30 -1.73
CA LEU A 204 -11.68 22.84 -2.95
C LEU A 204 -13.01 23.57 -3.16
N THR A 205 -13.31 23.92 -4.40
CA THR A 205 -14.55 24.60 -4.78
C THR A 205 -15.59 23.59 -5.23
N ALA A 206 -16.82 23.71 -4.74
CA ALA A 206 -17.94 22.88 -5.19
C ALA A 206 -18.38 23.29 -6.60
N CYS A 207 -18.20 22.40 -7.57
CA CYS A 207 -18.54 22.58 -8.98
C CYS A 207 -19.50 21.48 -9.43
N GLY A 208 -20.79 21.69 -9.14
CA GLY A 208 -21.83 20.69 -9.41
C GLY A 208 -21.57 19.40 -8.64
N ASP A 209 -21.31 18.31 -9.36
CA ASP A 209 -21.12 16.97 -8.81
C ASP A 209 -19.63 16.65 -8.52
N ALA A 210 -18.78 17.66 -8.34
CA ALA A 210 -17.36 17.49 -8.02
C ALA A 210 -16.82 18.60 -7.12
N CYS A 211 -15.81 18.29 -6.31
CA CYS A 211 -14.98 19.26 -5.62
C CYS A 211 -13.66 19.43 -6.36
N LEU A 212 -13.42 20.63 -6.90
CA LEU A 212 -12.28 20.90 -7.79
C LEU A 212 -11.33 21.92 -7.19
N ASP A 213 -10.03 21.74 -7.41
CA ASP A 213 -9.02 22.74 -7.06
C ASP A 213 -8.93 23.78 -8.17
N THR A 214 -9.77 24.82 -8.04
CA THR A 214 -9.85 25.92 -9.02
C THR A 214 -8.58 26.77 -9.09
N SER A 215 -7.58 26.51 -8.24
CA SER A 215 -6.30 27.22 -8.30
C SER A 215 -5.35 26.67 -9.37
N VAL A 216 -5.57 25.42 -9.80
CA VAL A 216 -4.71 24.69 -10.75
C VAL A 216 -5.49 23.93 -11.81
N ASP A 217 -6.80 23.74 -11.64
CA ASP A 217 -7.65 23.08 -12.61
C ASP A 217 -7.82 23.94 -13.87
N LEU A 218 -7.34 23.41 -15.01
CA LEU A 218 -7.37 24.12 -16.29
C LEU A 218 -8.79 24.36 -16.81
N ALA A 219 -9.75 23.49 -16.49
CA ALA A 219 -11.14 23.62 -16.92
C ALA A 219 -11.99 24.50 -15.98
N ASN A 220 -11.49 24.77 -14.77
CA ASN A 220 -12.22 25.45 -13.69
C ASN A 220 -11.37 26.52 -13.01
N CYS A 221 -10.60 27.28 -13.77
CA CYS A 221 -9.60 28.18 -13.22
C CYS A 221 -10.23 29.44 -12.60
N GLY A 222 -10.06 29.62 -11.29
CA GLY A 222 -10.67 30.70 -10.53
C GLY A 222 -12.20 30.56 -10.38
N GLY A 223 -12.75 29.37 -10.64
CA GLY A 223 -14.16 29.04 -10.44
C GLY A 223 -14.67 28.00 -11.43
N CYS A 224 -15.82 27.43 -11.12
CA CYS A 224 -16.45 26.37 -11.93
C CYS A 224 -16.77 26.84 -13.35
N ASP A 225 -16.57 25.95 -14.32
CA ASP A 225 -16.84 26.18 -15.75
C ASP A 225 -16.13 27.41 -16.33
N LYS A 226 -14.94 27.72 -15.79
CA LYS A 226 -14.04 28.76 -16.30
C LYS A 226 -12.79 28.12 -16.92
N PRO A 227 -12.93 27.50 -18.12
CA PRO A 227 -11.79 26.90 -18.76
C PRO A 227 -10.80 27.99 -19.19
N CYS A 228 -9.53 27.71 -18.93
CA CYS A 228 -8.46 28.53 -19.42
C CYS A 228 -8.34 28.43 -20.95
N PRO A 229 -7.97 29.53 -21.62
CA PRO A 229 -7.84 29.50 -23.07
C PRO A 229 -6.77 28.51 -23.54
N GLN A 230 -6.89 28.05 -24.78
CA GLN A 230 -6.02 27.01 -25.32
C GLN A 230 -4.53 27.40 -25.21
N GLY A 231 -3.72 26.50 -24.64
CA GLY A 231 -2.28 26.69 -24.44
C GLY A 231 -1.90 27.51 -23.21
N SER A 232 -2.86 27.96 -22.39
CA SER A 232 -2.58 28.58 -21.09
C SER A 232 -2.55 27.56 -19.95
N LEU A 233 -2.09 28.01 -18.78
CA LEU A 233 -2.04 27.24 -17.52
C LEU A 233 -2.93 27.93 -16.49
N CYS A 234 -3.53 27.15 -15.58
CA CYS A 234 -4.15 27.72 -14.39
C CYS A 234 -3.11 27.82 -13.27
N ALA A 235 -2.83 29.02 -12.82
CA ALA A 235 -1.89 29.28 -11.73
C ALA A 235 -2.51 30.25 -10.72
N GLY A 236 -2.75 29.79 -9.50
CA GLY A 236 -3.37 30.60 -8.46
C GLY A 236 -4.79 31.06 -8.80
N GLY A 237 -5.51 30.29 -9.61
CA GLY A 237 -6.88 30.62 -10.05
C GLY A 237 -6.93 31.69 -11.14
N GLN A 238 -5.81 31.95 -11.81
CA GLN A 238 -5.74 32.84 -12.96
C GLN A 238 -5.12 32.12 -14.15
N CYS A 239 -5.73 32.31 -15.33
CA CYS A 239 -5.16 31.80 -16.57
C CYS A 239 -3.95 32.64 -16.97
N ALA A 240 -2.81 31.99 -17.09
CA ALA A 240 -1.55 32.62 -17.48
C ALA A 240 -0.92 31.85 -18.64
N CYS A 241 -0.27 32.57 -19.54
CA CYS A 241 0.51 31.92 -20.58
C CYS A 241 1.82 31.36 -19.98
N PRO A 242 2.25 30.16 -20.40
CA PRO A 242 3.57 29.63 -20.07
C PRO A 242 4.67 30.63 -20.48
N GLY A 243 5.79 30.62 -19.76
CA GLY A 243 6.86 31.61 -19.94
C GLY A 243 7.31 31.77 -21.39
N GLY A 244 7.35 33.03 -21.85
CA GLY A 244 7.73 33.40 -23.22
C GLY A 244 6.55 33.58 -24.20
N LEU A 245 5.33 33.19 -23.82
CA LEU A 245 4.12 33.35 -24.62
C LEU A 245 3.31 34.57 -24.16
N GLU A 246 2.71 35.29 -25.10
CA GLU A 246 1.86 36.46 -24.86
C GLU A 246 0.40 36.12 -25.13
N ALA A 247 -0.52 36.68 -24.33
CA ALA A 247 -1.95 36.45 -24.49
C ALA A 247 -2.52 37.34 -25.62
N CYS A 248 -2.70 36.76 -26.80
CA CYS A 248 -3.23 37.43 -27.99
C CYS A 248 -4.63 36.91 -28.32
N ASN A 249 -5.65 37.78 -28.23
CA ASN A 249 -7.05 37.47 -28.55
C ASN A 249 -7.59 36.20 -27.85
N GLY A 250 -7.15 35.95 -26.61
CA GLY A 250 -7.55 34.76 -25.85
C GLY A 250 -6.81 33.48 -26.25
N GLN A 251 -5.64 33.55 -26.89
CA GLN A 251 -4.75 32.41 -27.06
C GLN A 251 -3.33 32.78 -26.62
N CYS A 252 -2.58 31.81 -26.11
CA CYS A 252 -1.17 32.00 -25.82
C CYS A 252 -0.36 31.83 -27.10
N VAL A 253 0.31 32.90 -27.50
CA VAL A 253 1.03 33.01 -28.77
C VAL A 253 2.48 33.36 -28.53
N ASP A 254 3.38 32.70 -29.25
CA ASP A 254 4.80 33.08 -29.28
C ASP A 254 4.99 34.25 -30.26
N THR A 255 4.99 35.47 -29.75
CA THR A 255 5.17 36.68 -30.56
C THR A 255 6.57 36.76 -31.18
N THR A 256 7.51 35.89 -30.80
CA THR A 256 8.84 35.86 -31.42
C THR A 256 8.89 35.07 -32.71
N SER A 257 7.92 34.20 -32.95
CA SER A 257 7.91 33.26 -34.08
C SER A 257 6.57 33.16 -34.83
N ASP A 258 5.46 33.68 -34.27
CA ASP A 258 4.15 33.71 -34.92
C ASP A 258 4.07 34.83 -35.99
N PRO A 259 3.88 34.49 -37.28
CA PRO A 259 3.80 35.45 -38.39
C PRO A 259 2.56 36.35 -38.38
N MET A 260 1.53 36.02 -37.60
CA MET A 260 0.31 36.80 -37.43
C MET A 260 0.33 37.67 -36.16
N ASN A 261 1.31 37.46 -35.27
CA ASN A 261 1.45 38.16 -33.99
C ASN A 261 2.92 38.55 -33.71
N CYS A 262 3.68 38.90 -34.76
CA CYS A 262 5.13 39.04 -34.68
C CYS A 262 5.55 40.32 -33.94
N GLY A 263 6.22 40.16 -32.80
CA GLY A 263 6.67 41.22 -31.89
C GLY A 263 5.58 41.74 -30.95
N THR A 264 4.32 41.71 -31.39
CA THR A 264 3.14 42.12 -30.60
C THR A 264 1.87 41.55 -31.24
N CYS A 265 0.85 41.28 -30.42
CA CYS A 265 -0.44 40.75 -30.85
C CYS A 265 -1.04 41.50 -32.06
N GLY A 266 -1.48 40.75 -33.07
CA GLY A 266 -2.10 41.27 -34.29
C GLY A 266 -1.13 41.82 -35.34
N THR A 267 0.17 41.81 -35.09
CA THR A 267 1.17 42.26 -36.08
C THR A 267 1.48 41.15 -37.08
N SER A 268 0.87 41.23 -38.26
CA SER A 268 1.13 40.27 -39.35
C SER A 268 2.32 40.68 -40.22
N CYS A 269 3.19 39.74 -40.54
CA CYS A 269 4.35 39.98 -41.41
C CYS A 269 4.00 40.17 -42.89
N GLY A 270 2.78 39.83 -43.31
CA GLY A 270 2.35 39.90 -44.71
C GLY A 270 2.99 38.84 -45.60
N ALA A 271 2.57 38.81 -46.88
CA ALA A 271 2.98 37.75 -47.81
C ALA A 271 4.50 37.72 -48.06
N GLY A 272 5.09 36.53 -47.94
CA GLY A 272 6.50 36.28 -48.25
C GLY A 272 7.50 36.70 -47.16
N LYS A 273 7.03 37.07 -45.96
CA LYS A 273 7.87 37.34 -44.80
C LYS A 273 7.66 36.31 -43.70
N VAL A 274 8.68 36.15 -42.86
CA VAL A 274 8.72 35.22 -41.73
C VAL A 274 8.91 35.98 -40.42
N CYS A 275 8.38 35.47 -39.33
CA CYS A 275 8.64 36.03 -38.00
C CYS A 275 9.86 35.37 -37.37
N ASN A 276 10.83 36.18 -36.95
CA ASN A 276 12.03 35.72 -36.26
C ASN A 276 12.45 36.72 -35.18
N GLY A 277 12.48 36.29 -33.92
CA GLY A 277 12.82 37.15 -32.79
C GLY A 277 11.87 38.35 -32.63
N GLY A 278 10.63 38.22 -33.09
CA GLY A 278 9.62 39.30 -33.05
C GLY A 278 9.75 40.34 -34.16
N ALA A 279 10.59 40.09 -35.17
CA ALA A 279 10.72 40.93 -36.35
C ALA A 279 10.28 40.20 -37.63
N CYS A 280 9.59 40.91 -38.50
CA CYS A 280 9.18 40.39 -39.81
C CYS A 280 10.32 40.54 -40.83
N LEU A 281 10.93 39.41 -41.20
CA LEU A 281 12.09 39.33 -42.09
C LEU A 281 11.73 38.70 -43.43
N ALA A 282 12.55 38.92 -44.46
CA ALA A 282 12.35 38.31 -45.78
C ALA A 282 12.77 36.82 -45.85
N SER A 283 13.58 36.34 -44.90
CA SER A 283 14.02 34.94 -44.82
C SER A 283 14.52 34.62 -43.41
N CYS A 284 14.68 33.32 -43.12
CA CYS A 284 15.13 32.80 -41.82
C CYS A 284 16.66 32.86 -41.60
N GLY A 285 17.43 33.36 -42.56
CA GLY A 285 18.89 33.34 -42.48
C GLY A 285 19.43 31.92 -42.39
N MET A 286 20.06 31.56 -41.26
CA MET A 286 20.59 30.22 -41.01
C MET A 286 19.59 29.27 -40.33
N LEU A 287 18.42 29.76 -39.90
CA LEU A 287 17.35 28.93 -39.32
C LEU A 287 16.53 28.28 -40.43
N GLU A 288 15.91 27.14 -40.13
CA GLU A 288 15.07 26.45 -41.09
C GLU A 288 13.69 27.10 -41.18
N THR A 289 13.14 27.17 -42.39
CA THR A 289 11.80 27.73 -42.62
C THR A 289 10.75 26.63 -42.47
N CYS A 290 10.01 26.66 -41.36
CA CYS A 290 8.92 25.73 -41.09
C CYS A 290 7.58 26.44 -41.28
N GLY A 291 7.07 26.40 -42.51
CA GLY A 291 5.90 27.19 -42.91
C GLY A 291 6.24 28.67 -42.99
N ALA A 292 5.66 29.49 -42.12
CA ALA A 292 5.92 30.93 -42.06
C ALA A 292 6.79 31.36 -40.85
N SER A 293 7.26 30.38 -40.06
CA SER A 293 8.10 30.62 -38.88
C SER A 293 9.54 30.14 -39.11
N CYS A 294 10.49 30.81 -38.45
CA CYS A 294 11.89 30.40 -38.43
C CYS A 294 12.17 29.54 -37.21
N VAL A 295 12.71 28.36 -37.42
CA VAL A 295 12.93 27.38 -36.34
C VAL A 295 14.37 26.89 -36.34
N ASP A 296 14.96 26.83 -35.15
CA ASP A 296 16.20 26.12 -34.91
C ASP A 296 15.88 24.63 -34.70
N THR A 297 16.01 23.83 -35.76
CA THR A 297 15.75 22.39 -35.68
C THR A 297 16.75 21.64 -34.81
N SER A 298 17.85 22.27 -34.39
CA SER A 298 18.81 21.64 -33.48
C SER A 298 18.37 21.66 -32.01
N THR A 299 17.45 22.55 -31.63
CA THR A 299 17.03 22.79 -30.25
C THR A 299 15.51 22.83 -30.05
N SER A 300 14.73 22.99 -31.12
CA SER A 300 13.27 23.04 -31.05
C SER A 300 12.67 21.67 -30.75
N VAL A 301 11.99 21.54 -29.62
CA VAL A 301 11.28 20.31 -29.22
C VAL A 301 10.10 19.98 -30.13
N THR A 302 9.55 20.93 -30.89
CA THR A 302 8.43 20.73 -31.82
C THR A 302 8.87 20.53 -33.28
N ASN A 303 10.15 20.74 -33.59
CA ASN A 303 10.72 20.66 -34.94
C ASN A 303 12.14 20.06 -34.90
N CYS A 304 12.34 19.00 -34.12
CA CYS A 304 13.68 18.50 -33.82
C CYS A 304 14.27 17.74 -35.02
N GLY A 305 15.36 18.25 -35.58
CA GLY A 305 16.03 17.71 -36.77
C GLY A 305 15.32 17.98 -38.10
N ALA A 306 14.02 18.29 -38.09
CA ALA A 306 13.24 18.69 -39.26
C ALA A 306 11.93 19.37 -38.81
N CYS A 307 11.35 20.19 -39.71
CA CYS A 307 10.05 20.81 -39.48
C CYS A 307 8.95 19.79 -39.16
N GLY A 308 8.16 20.07 -38.12
CA GLY A 308 7.06 19.22 -37.66
C GLY A 308 7.46 17.95 -36.92
N ASN A 309 8.75 17.68 -36.74
CA ASN A 309 9.22 16.53 -35.95
C ASN A 309 9.18 16.86 -34.45
N ALA A 310 8.00 16.79 -33.85
CA ALA A 310 7.82 17.01 -32.42
C ALA A 310 8.34 15.82 -31.60
N CYS A 311 9.13 16.12 -30.57
CA CYS A 311 9.60 15.13 -29.62
C CYS A 311 8.46 14.65 -28.71
N ALA A 312 8.61 13.43 -28.19
CA ALA A 312 7.74 12.87 -27.18
C ALA A 312 7.63 13.80 -25.96
N ALA A 313 6.48 13.79 -25.27
CA ALA A 313 6.28 14.55 -24.05
C ALA A 313 7.39 14.25 -23.02
N GLY A 314 8.03 15.28 -22.49
CA GLY A 314 9.16 15.15 -21.56
C GLY A 314 10.53 14.92 -22.20
N ALA A 315 10.61 14.74 -23.53
CA ALA A 315 11.88 14.68 -24.26
C ALA A 315 12.43 16.09 -24.54
N SER A 316 13.75 16.18 -24.68
CA SER A 316 14.46 17.37 -25.14
C SER A 316 14.98 17.19 -26.56
N CYS A 317 15.11 18.28 -27.31
CA CYS A 317 15.82 18.27 -28.59
C CYS A 317 17.28 18.66 -28.36
N ILE A 318 18.21 17.75 -28.61
CA ILE A 318 19.64 17.99 -28.46
C ILE A 318 20.31 17.68 -29.79
N ALA A 319 20.87 18.72 -30.42
CA ALA A 319 21.54 18.64 -31.72
C ALA A 319 20.65 17.99 -32.82
N GLY A 320 19.35 18.30 -32.80
CA GLY A 320 18.39 17.79 -33.78
C GLY A 320 17.92 16.35 -33.53
N MET A 321 18.22 15.78 -32.36
CA MET A 321 17.73 14.47 -31.94
C MET A 321 16.86 14.58 -30.69
N CYS A 322 15.69 13.95 -30.72
CA CYS A 322 14.83 13.82 -29.54
C CYS A 322 15.45 12.83 -28.55
N THR A 323 15.72 13.30 -27.33
CA THR A 323 16.34 12.50 -26.27
C THR A 323 15.47 12.55 -25.02
N CYS A 324 15.11 11.39 -24.50
CA CYS A 324 14.47 11.28 -23.19
C CYS A 324 15.50 11.49 -22.06
N PRO A 325 15.06 11.99 -20.89
CA PRO A 325 15.88 12.04 -19.69
C PRO A 325 16.48 10.67 -19.34
N ALA A 326 17.66 10.66 -18.72
CA ALA A 326 18.30 9.43 -18.26
C ALA A 326 17.36 8.63 -17.36
N GLY A 327 17.28 7.31 -17.59
CA GLY A 327 16.37 6.41 -16.86
C GLY A 327 14.95 6.34 -17.43
N THR A 328 14.64 7.06 -18.51
CA THR A 328 13.34 6.99 -19.19
C THR A 328 13.49 6.59 -20.66
N SER A 329 12.44 6.02 -21.23
CA SER A 329 12.38 5.59 -22.63
C SER A 329 11.19 6.23 -23.33
N ALA A 330 11.31 6.52 -24.62
CA ALA A 330 10.20 7.02 -25.41
C ALA A 330 9.17 5.89 -25.63
N CYS A 331 8.05 5.95 -24.92
CA CYS A 331 6.94 5.01 -25.01
C CYS A 331 5.65 5.77 -25.31
N ASN A 332 4.93 5.36 -26.36
CA ASN A 332 3.61 5.92 -26.73
C ASN A 332 3.57 7.46 -26.80
N GLY A 333 4.65 8.08 -27.29
CA GLY A 333 4.73 9.54 -27.44
C GLY A 333 5.09 10.31 -26.15
N ALA A 334 5.51 9.64 -25.09
CA ALA A 334 6.03 10.26 -23.86
C ALA A 334 7.33 9.58 -23.38
N CYS A 335 8.16 10.30 -22.63
CA CYS A 335 9.26 9.69 -21.91
C CYS A 335 8.75 9.03 -20.62
N ILE A 336 8.80 7.71 -20.59
CA ILE A 336 8.26 6.88 -19.52
C ILE A 336 9.40 6.21 -18.75
N ASN A 337 9.29 6.18 -17.42
CA ASN A 337 10.21 5.42 -16.60
C ASN A 337 9.85 3.92 -16.63
N THR A 338 10.52 3.16 -17.49
CA THR A 338 10.28 1.73 -17.65
C THR A 338 10.75 0.90 -16.45
N THR A 339 11.43 1.49 -15.45
CA THR A 339 11.84 0.75 -14.25
C THR A 339 10.82 0.79 -13.13
N THR A 340 9.85 1.71 -13.20
CA THR A 340 8.84 1.92 -12.15
C THR A 340 7.41 1.97 -12.69
N ASP A 341 7.19 2.18 -13.98
CA ASP A 341 5.85 2.21 -14.56
C ASP A 341 5.29 0.79 -14.75
N PRO A 342 4.20 0.42 -14.04
CA PRO A 342 3.56 -0.89 -14.19
C PRO A 342 2.99 -1.16 -15.58
N ALA A 343 2.68 -0.13 -16.38
CA ALA A 343 2.18 -0.29 -17.74
C ALA A 343 3.30 -0.45 -18.79
N ASN A 344 4.55 -0.14 -18.42
CA ASN A 344 5.71 -0.11 -19.33
C ASN A 344 6.95 -0.76 -18.69
N CYS A 345 6.75 -1.82 -17.92
CA CYS A 345 7.78 -2.36 -17.03
C CYS A 345 8.86 -3.16 -17.77
N GLY A 346 10.05 -2.58 -17.89
CA GLY A 346 11.22 -3.11 -18.60
C GLY A 346 11.20 -2.88 -20.11
N ALA A 347 10.04 -2.62 -20.69
CA ALA A 347 9.86 -2.26 -22.09
C ALA A 347 8.51 -1.55 -22.29
N CYS A 348 8.39 -0.73 -23.34
CA CYS A 348 7.13 -0.08 -23.68
C CYS A 348 6.00 -1.10 -23.89
N GLY A 349 4.85 -0.87 -23.26
CA GLY A 349 3.68 -1.75 -23.33
C GLY A 349 3.78 -3.07 -22.55
N LYS A 350 4.87 -3.31 -21.82
CA LYS A 350 4.97 -4.48 -20.92
C LYS A 350 4.23 -4.20 -19.62
N VAL A 351 2.94 -4.57 -19.60
CA VAL A 351 2.07 -4.38 -18.45
C VAL A 351 2.30 -5.46 -17.40
N CYS A 352 2.45 -5.06 -16.14
CA CYS A 352 2.49 -5.96 -15.01
C CYS A 352 1.11 -6.54 -14.70
N ALA A 353 1.07 -7.83 -14.33
CA ALA A 353 -0.17 -8.49 -13.95
C ALA A 353 -0.80 -7.81 -12.73
N ALA A 354 -2.13 -7.88 -12.62
CA ALA A 354 -2.86 -7.31 -11.49
C ALA A 354 -2.27 -7.79 -10.15
N GLY A 355 -1.99 -6.86 -9.23
CA GLY A 355 -1.37 -7.15 -7.94
C GLY A 355 0.16 -7.18 -7.92
N THR A 356 0.83 -7.04 -9.06
CA THR A 356 2.30 -6.87 -9.14
C THR A 356 2.68 -5.41 -9.42
N THR A 357 3.89 -5.02 -9.02
CA THR A 357 4.45 -3.69 -9.27
C THR A 357 5.68 -3.78 -10.17
N CYS A 358 6.04 -2.67 -10.82
CA CYS A 358 7.30 -2.59 -11.54
C CYS A 358 8.43 -2.20 -10.58
N LEU A 359 9.36 -3.12 -10.38
CA LEU A 359 10.56 -2.91 -9.58
C LEU A 359 11.78 -3.17 -10.44
N ASP A 360 12.59 -2.14 -10.66
CA ASP A 360 13.81 -2.19 -11.47
C ASP A 360 13.62 -2.78 -12.88
N GLY A 361 12.45 -2.54 -13.48
CA GLY A 361 12.10 -3.02 -14.83
C GLY A 361 11.59 -4.47 -14.89
N ALA A 362 11.38 -5.10 -13.74
CA ALA A 362 10.74 -6.41 -13.61
C ALA A 362 9.40 -6.29 -12.87
N CYS A 363 8.40 -7.03 -13.33
CA CYS A 363 7.15 -7.15 -12.59
C CYS A 363 7.40 -8.08 -11.40
N ALA A 364 7.25 -7.55 -10.20
CA ALA A 364 7.53 -8.24 -8.95
C ALA A 364 6.40 -8.00 -7.96
N CYS A 365 6.30 -8.87 -6.96
CA CYS A 365 5.35 -8.65 -5.88
C CYS A 365 5.85 -7.58 -4.91
N PRO A 366 4.96 -6.71 -4.41
CA PRO A 366 5.28 -5.78 -3.33
C PRO A 366 5.86 -6.55 -2.14
N GLY A 367 6.87 -5.97 -1.47
CA GLY A 367 7.47 -6.57 -0.27
C GLY A 367 8.27 -7.85 -0.50
N GLY A 368 8.57 -8.21 -1.75
CA GLY A 368 9.38 -9.41 -2.06
C GLY A 368 8.61 -10.73 -2.01
N GLY A 369 7.27 -10.70 -2.05
CA GLY A 369 6.45 -11.90 -2.14
C GLY A 369 6.68 -12.71 -3.43
N ALA A 370 6.13 -13.93 -3.49
CA ALA A 370 6.12 -14.73 -4.70
C ALA A 370 4.85 -14.49 -5.50
N SER A 371 4.96 -14.47 -6.83
CA SER A 371 3.78 -14.47 -7.71
C SER A 371 3.31 -15.91 -7.93
N CYS A 372 2.22 -16.28 -7.26
CA CYS A 372 1.61 -17.60 -7.36
C CYS A 372 0.30 -17.49 -8.13
N GLY A 373 0.31 -17.92 -9.40
CA GLY A 373 -0.88 -17.87 -10.27
C GLY A 373 -1.36 -16.45 -10.61
N GLY A 374 -0.48 -15.45 -10.55
CA GLY A 374 -0.82 -14.03 -10.77
C GLY A 374 -1.23 -13.28 -9.50
N THR A 375 -1.32 -13.96 -8.35
CA THR A 375 -1.54 -13.32 -7.05
C THR A 375 -0.24 -13.28 -6.26
N CYS A 376 0.01 -12.16 -5.61
CA CYS A 376 1.16 -12.03 -4.72
C CYS A 376 0.87 -12.65 -3.36
N VAL A 377 1.73 -13.58 -2.95
CA VAL A 377 1.64 -14.27 -1.66
C VAL A 377 2.97 -14.18 -0.93
N ASP A 378 2.92 -14.12 0.39
CA ASP A 378 4.12 -14.17 1.22
C ASP A 378 4.45 -15.62 1.55
N THR A 379 5.40 -16.21 0.81
CA THR A 379 5.80 -17.60 1.05
C THR A 379 6.49 -17.80 2.40
N GLN A 380 6.82 -16.74 3.15
CA GLN A 380 7.42 -16.90 4.48
C GLN A 380 6.40 -17.10 5.60
N THR A 381 5.15 -16.68 5.38
CA THR A 381 4.12 -16.63 6.42
C THR A 381 2.75 -17.15 5.97
N ASP A 382 2.51 -17.28 4.67
CA ASP A 382 1.25 -17.83 4.15
C ASP A 382 1.21 -19.35 4.36
N PRO A 383 0.30 -19.88 5.20
CA PRO A 383 0.17 -21.31 5.42
C PRO A 383 -0.27 -22.08 4.19
N ASN A 384 -0.80 -21.44 3.14
CA ASN A 384 -1.18 -22.11 1.89
C ASN A 384 -0.07 -22.12 0.83
N ASN A 385 0.98 -21.30 1.02
CA ASN A 385 2.08 -21.10 0.06
C ASN A 385 3.45 -21.11 0.77
N CYS A 386 3.61 -21.91 1.81
CA CYS A 386 4.76 -21.85 2.71
C CYS A 386 6.04 -22.35 2.05
N GLY A 387 7.04 -21.49 1.88
CA GLY A 387 8.31 -21.76 1.21
C GLY A 387 8.22 -21.84 -0.32
N ALA A 388 7.06 -22.18 -0.88
CA ALA A 388 6.80 -22.21 -2.31
C ALA A 388 5.29 -22.11 -2.62
N CYS A 389 4.95 -21.67 -3.83
CA CYS A 389 3.58 -21.63 -4.32
C CYS A 389 2.87 -22.99 -4.16
N GLY A 390 1.68 -22.99 -3.56
CA GLY A 390 0.85 -24.17 -3.35
C GLY A 390 1.34 -25.12 -2.25
N ASN A 391 2.43 -24.80 -1.53
CA ASN A 391 2.87 -25.63 -0.42
C ASN A 391 2.06 -25.32 0.84
N THR A 392 0.97 -26.05 1.04
CA THR A 392 0.05 -25.85 2.17
C THR A 392 0.53 -26.61 3.43
N CYS A 393 0.59 -25.91 4.56
CA CYS A 393 0.90 -26.50 5.86
C CYS A 393 -0.22 -27.41 6.35
N ALA A 394 0.15 -28.49 7.04
CA ALA A 394 -0.81 -29.41 7.61
C ALA A 394 -1.63 -28.73 8.72
N ALA A 395 -2.77 -29.33 9.09
CA ALA A 395 -3.55 -28.87 10.23
C ALA A 395 -2.67 -28.73 11.48
N GLY A 396 -2.88 -27.64 12.23
CA GLY A 396 -2.10 -27.32 13.43
C GLY A 396 -0.68 -26.80 13.19
N GLN A 397 -0.23 -26.72 11.93
CA GLN A 397 1.01 -26.04 11.57
C GLN A 397 0.74 -24.60 11.09
N THR A 398 1.71 -23.72 11.34
CA THR A 398 1.77 -22.36 10.79
C THR A 398 3.01 -22.23 9.91
N CYS A 399 2.96 -21.33 8.93
CA CYS A 399 4.15 -21.00 8.15
C CYS A 399 5.00 -19.99 8.93
N ALA A 400 6.24 -20.36 9.22
CA ALA A 400 7.21 -19.50 9.87
C ALA A 400 8.55 -19.58 9.13
N GLY A 401 8.99 -18.45 8.55
CA GLY A 401 10.24 -18.39 7.79
C GLY A 401 10.23 -19.31 6.56
N GLY A 402 9.08 -19.53 5.95
CA GLY A 402 8.92 -20.40 4.78
C GLY A 402 8.96 -21.89 5.08
N THR A 403 8.82 -22.26 6.36
CA THR A 403 8.71 -23.66 6.78
C THR A 403 7.44 -23.85 7.60
N CYS A 404 6.73 -24.95 7.37
CA CYS A 404 5.60 -25.33 8.20
C CYS A 404 6.10 -25.81 9.56
N THR A 405 5.66 -25.15 10.63
CA THR A 405 6.10 -25.42 12.00
C THR A 405 4.90 -25.57 12.91
N CYS A 406 5.03 -26.37 13.97
CA CYS A 406 3.99 -26.51 14.98
C CYS A 406 3.91 -25.26 15.88
N GLY A 407 2.69 -24.76 16.10
CA GLY A 407 2.45 -23.65 17.03
C GLY A 407 2.52 -24.08 18.51
N SER A 408 2.82 -23.14 19.40
CA SER A 408 3.07 -23.37 20.84
C SER A 408 1.81 -23.53 21.71
N GLY A 409 0.69 -23.98 21.15
CA GLY A 409 -0.57 -24.14 21.90
C GLY A 409 -0.51 -25.32 22.87
N SER A 410 -0.97 -25.14 24.10
CA SER A 410 -1.17 -26.25 25.03
C SER A 410 -2.54 -26.89 24.80
N VAL A 411 -2.57 -28.13 24.30
CA VAL A 411 -3.79 -28.93 24.17
C VAL A 411 -3.73 -30.10 25.16
N SER A 412 -4.80 -30.31 25.93
CA SER A 412 -4.91 -31.45 26.83
C SER A 412 -5.54 -32.64 26.12
N PHE A 413 -4.93 -33.82 26.26
CA PHE A 413 -5.53 -35.04 25.73
C PHE A 413 -6.86 -35.35 26.41
N ALA A 414 -6.91 -35.28 27.75
CA ALA A 414 -8.09 -35.64 28.51
C ALA A 414 -9.26 -34.66 28.28
N VAL A 415 -8.97 -33.37 28.20
CA VAL A 415 -9.99 -32.30 28.13
C VAL A 415 -10.40 -32.00 26.69
N ASP A 416 -9.47 -31.97 25.74
CA ASP A 416 -9.75 -31.44 24.40
C ASP A 416 -9.88 -32.54 23.34
N VAL A 417 -9.02 -33.57 23.40
CA VAL A 417 -8.92 -34.59 22.34
C VAL A 417 -9.83 -35.79 22.61
N GLN A 418 -9.80 -36.33 23.83
CA GLN A 418 -10.57 -37.51 24.18
C GLN A 418 -12.09 -37.32 23.99
N PRO A 419 -12.70 -36.15 24.24
CA PRO A 419 -14.12 -35.94 23.94
C PRO A 419 -14.44 -36.02 22.44
N ILE A 420 -13.52 -35.56 21.57
CA ILE A 420 -13.67 -35.66 20.11
C ILE A 420 -13.72 -37.13 19.70
N PHE A 421 -12.80 -37.96 20.20
CA PHE A 421 -12.79 -39.39 19.91
C PHE A 421 -14.00 -40.11 20.49
N THR A 422 -14.40 -39.76 21.71
CA THR A 422 -15.55 -40.38 22.37
C THR A 422 -16.84 -40.13 21.59
N THR A 423 -17.01 -38.91 21.10
CA THR A 423 -18.22 -38.48 20.37
C THR A 423 -18.25 -39.02 18.95
N ASN A 424 -17.12 -38.97 18.25
CA ASN A 424 -17.10 -39.19 16.80
C ASN A 424 -16.54 -40.55 16.36
N CYS A 425 -15.81 -41.26 17.23
CA CYS A 425 -15.05 -42.45 16.84
C CYS A 425 -15.37 -43.68 17.70
N ALA A 426 -15.46 -43.51 19.02
CA ALA A 426 -15.63 -44.60 19.99
C ALA A 426 -17.11 -45.02 20.17
N SER A 427 -17.83 -45.18 19.06
CA SER A 427 -19.18 -45.75 19.06
C SER A 427 -19.13 -47.28 18.97
N ALA A 428 -20.14 -47.95 19.53
CA ALA A 428 -20.23 -49.41 19.52
C ALA A 428 -20.30 -49.92 18.07
N GLY A 429 -19.37 -50.81 17.70
CA GLY A 429 -19.23 -51.32 16.33
C GLY A 429 -18.27 -50.53 15.43
N CYS A 430 -17.71 -49.40 15.91
CA CYS A 430 -16.63 -48.67 15.25
C CYS A 430 -15.32 -48.86 16.02
N HIS A 431 -14.92 -47.93 16.89
CA HIS A 431 -13.66 -47.99 17.63
C HIS A 431 -13.87 -48.12 19.16
N LYS A 432 -14.73 -49.04 19.59
CA LYS A 432 -15.03 -49.28 21.00
C LYS A 432 -15.19 -50.75 21.35
N GLY A 433 -14.47 -51.21 22.38
CA GLY A 433 -14.62 -52.53 22.98
C GLY A 433 -14.03 -53.69 22.16
N VAL A 434 -14.46 -54.92 22.46
CA VAL A 434 -13.85 -56.17 21.93
C VAL A 434 -14.03 -56.39 20.43
N ASN A 435 -14.93 -55.64 19.79
CA ASN A 435 -15.19 -55.69 18.34
C ASN A 435 -14.75 -54.39 17.65
N ALA A 436 -13.77 -53.68 18.22
CA ALA A 436 -13.25 -52.47 17.62
C ALA A 436 -12.62 -52.76 16.24
N GLN A 437 -12.97 -51.94 15.26
CA GLN A 437 -12.48 -52.04 13.89
C GLN A 437 -10.95 -51.90 13.89
N GLU A 438 -10.29 -52.86 13.23
CA GLU A 438 -8.82 -53.00 13.18
C GLU A 438 -8.16 -53.14 14.57
N GLY A 439 -8.92 -53.54 15.59
CA GLY A 439 -8.42 -53.68 16.96
C GLY A 439 -8.14 -52.36 17.69
N LEU A 440 -8.49 -51.20 17.11
CA LEU A 440 -8.23 -49.88 17.67
C LEU A 440 -9.36 -49.41 18.59
N ASP A 441 -9.15 -49.40 19.90
CA ASP A 441 -10.13 -48.92 20.91
C ASP A 441 -9.85 -47.48 21.36
N LEU A 442 -10.70 -46.55 20.92
CA LEU A 442 -10.58 -45.12 21.21
C LEU A 442 -11.39 -44.66 22.44
N SER A 443 -11.80 -45.61 23.28
CA SER A 443 -12.49 -45.32 24.54
C SER A 443 -11.58 -44.61 25.55
N ILE A 444 -12.21 -43.88 26.47
CA ILE A 444 -11.55 -43.20 27.59
C ILE A 444 -10.62 -44.17 28.32
N GLY A 445 -9.37 -43.75 28.55
CA GLY A 445 -8.34 -44.54 29.25
C GLY A 445 -7.53 -45.50 28.36
N LYS A 446 -7.88 -45.65 27.07
CA LYS A 446 -7.13 -46.49 26.11
C LYS A 446 -6.58 -45.73 24.92
N ALA A 447 -7.36 -44.79 24.39
CA ALA A 447 -7.09 -44.13 23.12
C ALA A 447 -5.66 -43.59 22.95
N HIS A 448 -5.07 -42.98 23.99
CA HIS A 448 -3.71 -42.46 23.92
C HIS A 448 -2.68 -43.56 23.60
N ALA A 449 -2.68 -44.64 24.38
CA ALA A 449 -1.73 -45.74 24.25
C ALA A 449 -1.89 -46.52 22.93
N GLU A 450 -3.12 -46.56 22.41
CA GLU A 450 -3.44 -47.24 21.15
C GLU A 450 -3.08 -46.40 19.90
N LEU A 451 -2.89 -45.08 20.05
CA LEU A 451 -2.59 -44.16 18.95
C LEU A 451 -1.11 -43.75 18.89
N VAL A 452 -0.56 -43.32 20.03
CA VAL A 452 0.71 -42.61 20.05
C VAL A 452 1.89 -43.57 19.88
N ASN A 453 2.73 -43.32 18.86
CA ASN A 453 3.85 -44.18 18.46
C ASN A 453 3.48 -45.61 18.02
N VAL A 454 2.19 -45.90 17.85
CA VAL A 454 1.68 -47.18 17.33
C VAL A 454 1.81 -47.20 15.81
N ALA A 455 2.26 -48.34 15.26
CA ALA A 455 2.41 -48.49 13.81
C ALA A 455 1.05 -48.48 13.10
N ALA A 456 0.94 -47.73 12.01
CA ALA A 456 -0.24 -47.78 11.16
C ALA A 456 -0.18 -49.05 10.31
N THR A 457 -0.72 -50.16 10.81
CA THR A 457 -0.70 -51.48 10.12
C THR A 457 -1.40 -51.49 8.76
N GLN A 458 -2.24 -50.48 8.51
CA GLN A 458 -2.90 -50.23 7.23
C GLN A 458 -1.98 -49.61 6.16
N CYS A 459 -0.78 -49.18 6.55
CA CYS A 459 0.25 -48.63 5.68
C CYS A 459 1.50 -49.50 5.73
N ASN A 460 2.01 -49.91 4.57
CA ASN A 460 3.23 -50.72 4.46
C ASN A 460 4.52 -49.87 4.36
N ASP A 461 4.47 -48.61 4.78
CA ASP A 461 5.57 -47.64 4.70
C ASP A 461 6.19 -47.31 6.07
N GLY A 462 5.67 -47.91 7.15
CA GLY A 462 6.20 -47.76 8.50
C GLY A 462 5.75 -46.50 9.25
N ARG A 463 4.81 -45.70 8.70
CA ARG A 463 4.27 -44.53 9.40
C ARG A 463 3.49 -44.91 10.67
N LYS A 464 3.31 -43.94 11.55
CA LYS A 464 2.61 -44.12 12.84
C LYS A 464 1.16 -43.63 12.75
N LEU A 465 0.27 -44.20 13.59
CA LEU A 465 -1.08 -43.68 13.77
C LEU A 465 -1.03 -42.22 14.25
N VAL A 466 -0.24 -41.98 15.30
CA VAL A 466 0.18 -40.64 15.72
C VAL A 466 1.70 -40.63 15.89
N LEU A 467 2.37 -39.77 15.13
CA LEU A 467 3.78 -39.43 15.29
C LEU A 467 3.89 -38.13 16.10
N PRO A 468 4.33 -38.17 17.37
CA PRO A 468 4.49 -36.98 18.19
C PRO A 468 5.31 -35.87 17.51
N GLY A 469 4.78 -34.66 17.51
CA GLY A 469 5.42 -33.47 16.94
C GLY A 469 5.20 -33.29 15.43
N ASP A 470 4.64 -34.29 14.74
CA ASP A 470 4.49 -34.25 13.28
C ASP A 470 3.08 -34.70 12.84
N PRO A 471 2.10 -33.77 12.77
CA PRO A 471 0.77 -34.09 12.27
C PRO A 471 0.77 -34.45 10.78
N ALA A 472 1.73 -33.94 9.99
CA ALA A 472 1.81 -34.19 8.55
C ALA A 472 2.25 -35.62 8.21
N GLN A 473 2.92 -36.31 9.15
CA GLN A 473 3.31 -37.71 9.04
C GLN A 473 2.47 -38.65 9.93
N SER A 474 1.42 -38.12 10.56
CA SER A 474 0.52 -38.88 11.42
C SER A 474 -0.68 -39.41 10.64
N TYR A 475 -0.77 -40.73 10.51
CA TYR A 475 -1.82 -41.36 9.70
C TYR A 475 -3.25 -41.09 10.21
N LEU A 476 -3.41 -40.75 11.48
CA LEU A 476 -4.69 -40.30 12.02
C LEU A 476 -5.19 -39.02 11.33
N ILE A 477 -4.31 -38.06 11.03
CA ILE A 477 -4.65 -36.81 10.31
C ILE A 477 -5.04 -37.13 8.87
N ASP A 478 -4.25 -37.95 8.18
CA ASP A 478 -4.52 -38.45 6.82
C ASP A 478 -5.94 -39.03 6.72
N LYS A 479 -6.31 -39.91 7.67
CA LYS A 479 -7.64 -40.51 7.78
C LYS A 479 -8.74 -39.49 7.97
N MET A 480 -8.53 -38.45 8.79
CA MET A 480 -9.55 -37.43 9.06
C MET A 480 -9.73 -36.45 7.90
N MET A 481 -8.64 -36.12 7.20
CA MET A 481 -8.63 -35.17 6.11
C MET A 481 -8.85 -35.79 4.73
N ASN A 482 -8.85 -37.13 4.65
CA ASN A 482 -8.95 -37.88 3.40
C ASN A 482 -7.79 -37.60 2.44
N ILE A 483 -6.57 -37.65 2.97
CA ILE A 483 -5.33 -37.39 2.24
C ILE A 483 -4.45 -38.65 2.37
N ASP A 484 -3.78 -39.06 1.29
CA ASP A 484 -2.80 -40.17 1.28
C ASP A 484 -3.24 -41.45 2.02
N LEU A 485 -4.47 -41.90 1.74
CA LEU A 485 -5.04 -43.06 2.41
C LEU A 485 -4.44 -44.36 1.86
N CYS A 486 -3.42 -44.89 2.53
CA CYS A 486 -2.78 -46.18 2.19
C CYS A 486 -3.81 -47.29 1.86
N SER A 487 -4.77 -47.51 2.77
CA SER A 487 -5.89 -48.43 2.58
C SER A 487 -7.11 -47.97 3.38
N GLY A 488 -8.30 -48.48 3.04
CA GLY A 488 -9.56 -48.11 3.68
C GLY A 488 -10.10 -46.75 3.24
N SER A 489 -10.96 -46.16 4.05
CA SER A 489 -11.65 -44.89 3.76
C SER A 489 -11.37 -43.82 4.81
N LYS A 490 -11.72 -42.58 4.50
CA LYS A 490 -11.78 -41.47 5.47
C LYS A 490 -12.51 -41.88 6.74
N MET A 491 -12.01 -41.43 7.89
CA MET A 491 -12.66 -41.60 9.19
C MET A 491 -12.96 -40.24 9.83
N PRO A 492 -14.12 -40.09 10.52
CA PRO A 492 -15.25 -41.00 10.56
C PRO A 492 -15.91 -41.20 9.19
N LYS A 493 -16.55 -42.35 8.99
CA LYS A 493 -17.27 -42.68 7.74
C LYS A 493 -18.52 -41.83 7.53
N VAL A 494 -19.09 -41.29 8.60
CA VAL A 494 -20.34 -40.52 8.59
C VAL A 494 -20.06 -39.10 9.01
N GLY A 495 -20.22 -38.16 8.07
CA GLY A 495 -19.96 -36.74 8.30
C GLY A 495 -18.46 -36.38 8.32
N MET A 496 -18.15 -35.14 7.97
CA MET A 496 -16.81 -34.59 8.16
C MET A 496 -16.71 -34.06 9.58
N LEU A 497 -15.61 -34.36 10.30
CA LEU A 497 -15.33 -33.61 11.53
C LEU A 497 -15.25 -32.12 11.18
N PRO A 498 -15.81 -31.24 12.03
CA PRO A 498 -15.55 -29.82 11.94
C PRO A 498 -14.04 -29.56 11.89
N SER A 499 -13.60 -28.65 11.02
CA SER A 499 -12.18 -28.30 10.86
C SER A 499 -11.53 -27.94 12.20
N ALA A 500 -12.25 -27.25 13.09
CA ALA A 500 -11.80 -26.93 14.44
C ALA A 500 -11.41 -28.19 15.26
N GLN A 501 -12.17 -29.28 15.16
CA GLN A 501 -11.85 -30.52 15.89
C GLN A 501 -10.62 -31.22 15.30
N ILE A 502 -10.48 -31.21 13.97
CA ILE A 502 -9.27 -31.75 13.32
C ILE A 502 -8.04 -30.93 13.75
N THR A 503 -8.17 -29.60 13.77
CA THR A 503 -7.12 -28.70 14.25
C THR A 503 -6.77 -28.95 15.72
N THR A 504 -7.75 -29.22 16.60
CA THR A 504 -7.48 -29.58 18.00
C THR A 504 -6.64 -30.84 18.10
N VAL A 505 -7.00 -31.90 17.35
CA VAL A 505 -6.21 -33.15 17.33
C VAL A 505 -4.81 -32.90 16.77
N ALA A 506 -4.70 -32.14 15.68
CA ALA A 506 -3.41 -31.85 15.06
C ALA A 506 -2.50 -30.99 15.95
N ASN A 507 -3.06 -30.02 16.69
CA ASN A 507 -2.35 -29.22 17.69
C ASN A 507 -1.84 -30.09 18.84
N TRP A 508 -2.64 -31.06 19.30
CA TRP A 508 -2.20 -32.03 20.30
C TRP A 508 -1.02 -32.88 19.79
N ILE A 509 -1.08 -33.35 18.55
CA ILE A 509 0.04 -34.08 17.93
C ILE A 509 1.27 -33.18 17.87
N CYS A 510 1.12 -31.95 17.39
CA CYS A 510 2.17 -30.93 17.33
C CYS A 510 2.83 -30.67 18.69
N ALA A 511 2.05 -30.66 19.78
CA ALA A 511 2.55 -30.50 21.15
C ALA A 511 3.31 -31.73 21.69
N GLY A 512 3.59 -32.74 20.85
CA GLY A 512 4.24 -33.98 21.24
C GLY A 512 3.27 -35.04 21.75
N ALA A 513 1.98 -34.91 21.47
CA ALA A 513 0.93 -35.83 21.86
C ALA A 513 0.95 -36.20 23.37
N PRO A 514 0.99 -35.22 24.30
CA PRO A 514 1.04 -35.49 25.74
C PRO A 514 -0.22 -36.22 26.23
N ASN A 515 -0.09 -37.02 27.30
CA ASN A 515 -1.23 -37.65 27.98
C ASN A 515 -1.54 -36.91 29.29
N ASN A 516 -2.18 -35.76 29.18
CA ASN A 516 -2.36 -34.77 30.25
C ASN A 516 -3.82 -34.39 30.51
#